data_AF-A0A0D5C3S6-F1
#
_entry.id   AF-A0A0D5C3S6-F1
#
_cell.length_a   1.000
_cell.length_b   1.000
_cell.length_c   1.000
_cell.angle_alpha   90.00
_cell.angle_beta   90.00
_cell.angle_gamma   90.00
#
_symmetry.space_group_name_H-M   'P 1'
#
loop_
_entity.id
_entity.type
_entity.pdbx_description
1 polymer ?
#
loop_
_entity_poly.entity_id
_entity_poly.type
_entity_poly.pdbx_seq_one_letter_code
_entity_poly.pdbx_strand_id
1 'polypeptide(L)'
;MYSDYKTMATDLLNSGMGDEGRLKFILECMEKNKPLYNTDKMYLESKTKQLDDKIQMLQKSTFKTEKPKVSHPKTLISDEHLDAIIDRQFTKSSKISSSPRKKKTFLARIFSR
;
A
#
# COMPACT_ATOMS: atom_id res chain seq x y z
N MET A 1 22.44 2.31 25.62
CA MET A 1 21.47 3.13 26.38
C MET A 1 21.33 4.53 25.80
N TYR A 2 22.31 5.45 25.91
CA TYR A 2 22.20 6.75 25.20
C TYR A 2 22.43 6.65 23.69
N SER A 3 23.24 5.69 23.24
CA SER A 3 23.51 5.50 21.81
C SER A 3 22.25 5.20 21.00
N ASP A 4 21.30 4.47 21.58
CA ASP A 4 20.13 3.93 20.86
C ASP A 4 19.11 5.03 20.52
N TYR A 5 18.90 5.97 21.43
CA TYR A 5 18.00 7.11 21.17
C TYR A 5 18.58 8.09 20.14
N LYS A 6 19.92 8.14 20.01
CA LYS A 6 20.59 9.03 19.05
C LYS A 6 20.33 8.53 17.64
N THR A 7 20.48 7.22 17.43
CA THR A 7 20.20 6.59 16.12
C THR A 7 18.72 6.69 15.77
N MET A 8 17.81 6.46 16.73
CA MET A 8 16.37 6.66 16.49
C MET A 8 16.05 8.08 16.04
N ALA A 9 16.59 9.10 16.71
CA ALA A 9 16.33 10.49 16.35
C ALA A 9 16.90 10.84 14.97
N THR A 10 18.09 10.35 14.62
CA THR A 10 18.67 10.57 13.28
C THR A 10 17.88 9.86 12.19
N ASP A 11 17.41 8.63 12.43
CA ASP A 11 16.64 7.87 11.44
C ASP A 11 15.27 8.50 11.20
N LEU A 12 14.62 8.99 12.26
CA LEU A 12 13.39 9.76 12.16
C LEU A 12 13.58 11.08 11.39
N LEU A 13 14.70 11.77 11.61
CA LEU A 13 15.03 13.00 10.88
C LEU A 13 15.28 12.71 9.39
N ASN A 14 16.07 11.68 9.08
CA ASN A 14 16.40 11.29 7.70
C ASN A 14 15.19 10.78 6.92
N SER A 15 14.27 10.10 7.60
CA SER A 15 13.02 9.62 7.00
C SER A 15 11.95 10.70 6.86
N GLY A 16 12.20 11.92 7.37
CA GLY A 16 11.22 13.01 7.38
C GLY A 16 9.99 12.70 8.24
N MET A 17 10.11 11.83 9.25
CA MET A 17 9.01 11.41 10.10
C MET A 17 9.11 11.98 11.51
N GLY A 18 8.14 12.83 11.86
CA GLY A 18 8.05 13.45 13.18
C GLY A 18 8.11 14.96 13.11
N ASP A 19 8.48 15.58 14.23
CA ASP A 19 8.66 17.01 14.41
C ASP A 19 10.16 17.29 14.37
N GLU A 20 10.60 17.95 13.30
CA GLU A 20 12.00 18.27 13.06
C GLU A 20 12.61 19.11 14.19
N GLY A 21 11.86 20.10 14.71
CA GLY A 21 12.33 20.96 15.79
C GLY A 21 12.56 20.16 17.07
N ARG A 22 11.61 19.29 17.41
CA ARG A 22 11.74 18.40 18.57
C ARG A 22 12.88 17.40 18.43
N LEU A 23 13.06 16.80 17.26
CA LEU A 23 14.15 15.84 16.99
C LEU A 23 15.53 16.52 17.09
N LYS A 24 15.67 17.74 16.54
CA LYS A 24 16.90 18.54 16.67
C LYS A 24 17.19 18.89 18.14
N PHE A 25 16.17 19.29 18.90
CA PHE A 25 16.32 19.57 20.32
C PHE A 25 16.77 18.33 21.12
N ILE A 26 16.20 17.16 20.81
CA ILE A 26 16.61 15.89 21.42
C ILE A 26 18.08 15.60 21.11
N LEU A 27 18.51 15.73 19.86
CA LEU A 27 19.92 15.51 19.46
C LEU A 27 20.86 16.47 20.18
N GLU A 28 20.49 17.75 20.28
CA GLU A 28 21.26 18.76 21.02
C GLU A 28 21.37 18.43 22.52
N CYS A 29 20.29 17.93 23.13
CA CYS A 29 20.32 17.48 24.52
C CYS A 29 21.32 16.32 24.70
N MET A 30 21.38 15.40 23.76
CA MET A 30 22.31 14.27 23.81
C MET A 30 23.77 14.70 23.61
N GLU A 31 24.04 15.63 22.69
CA GLU A 31 25.39 16.21 22.51
C GLU A 31 25.86 16.93 23.77
N LYS A 32 24.96 17.61 24.47
CA LYS A 32 25.23 18.29 25.74
C LYS A 32 25.22 17.35 26.95
N ASN A 33 25.11 16.03 26.75
CA ASN A 33 24.97 15.01 27.82
C ASN A 33 23.86 15.32 28.83
N LYS A 34 22.77 15.96 28.37
CA LYS A 34 21.60 16.26 29.20
C LYS A 34 20.67 15.05 29.27
N PRO A 35 19.99 14.85 30.42
CA PRO A 35 18.99 13.81 30.54
C PRO A 35 17.80 14.07 29.61
N LEU A 36 17.40 13.06 28.85
CA LEU A 36 16.20 13.14 28.02
C LEU A 36 14.93 13.03 28.87
N TYR A 37 13.93 13.85 28.58
CA TYR A 37 12.62 13.75 29.22
C TYR A 37 11.95 12.42 28.86
N ASN A 38 11.18 11.86 29.79
CA ASN A 38 10.45 10.60 29.53
C ASN A 38 9.47 10.76 28.36
N THR A 39 8.87 11.94 28.19
CA THR A 39 8.01 12.27 27.06
C THR A 39 8.74 12.24 25.72
N ASP A 40 10.03 12.57 25.69
CA ASP A 40 10.86 12.51 24.49
C ASP A 40 11.27 11.07 24.17
N LYS A 41 11.58 10.25 25.19
CA LYS A 41 11.84 8.82 25.00
C LYS A 41 10.63 8.10 24.41
N MET A 42 9.45 8.31 25.02
CA MET A 42 8.18 7.74 24.51
C MET A 42 7.86 8.22 23.09
N TYR A 43 8.18 9.48 22.79
CA TYR A 43 8.00 10.03 21.45
C TYR A 43 8.86 9.30 20.41
N LEU A 44 10.15 9.10 20.70
CA LEU A 44 11.06 8.35 19.83
C LEU A 44 10.57 6.91 19.63
N GLU A 45 10.25 6.19 20.71
CA GLU A 45 9.79 4.81 20.64
C GLU A 45 8.51 4.66 19.79
N SER A 46 7.52 5.54 20.01
CA SER A 46 6.27 5.53 19.25
C SER A 46 6.50 5.82 17.76
N LYS A 47 7.35 6.80 17.45
CA LYS A 47 7.61 7.20 16.07
C LYS A 47 8.45 6.17 15.31
N THR A 48 9.44 5.57 15.97
CA THR A 48 10.27 4.53 15.37
C THR A 48 9.42 3.30 15.06
N LYS A 49 8.51 2.91 15.97
CA LYS A 49 7.55 1.82 15.69
C LYS A 49 6.66 2.11 14.48
N GLN A 50 6.16 3.34 14.33
CA GLN A 50 5.37 3.74 13.15
C GLN A 50 6.20 3.68 11.86
N LEU A 51 7.48 4.02 11.93
CA LEU A 51 8.41 3.92 10.80
C LEU A 51 8.60 2.46 10.40
N ASP A 52 8.86 1.58 11.36
CA ASP A 52 9.03 0.14 11.13
C ASP A 52 7.78 -0.51 10.54
N ASP A 53 6.59 -0.16 11.05
CA ASP A 53 5.32 -0.66 10.52
C ASP A 53 5.13 -0.27 9.05
N LYS A 54 5.49 0.98 8.68
CA LYS A 54 5.45 1.44 7.29
C LYS A 54 6.46 0.71 6.41
N ILE A 55 7.69 0.51 6.88
CA ILE A 55 8.71 -0.27 6.17
C ILE A 55 8.21 -1.70 5.92
N GLN A 56 7.64 -2.35 6.94
CA GLN A 56 7.08 -3.70 6.79
C GLN A 56 5.92 -3.75 5.80
N MET A 57 5.04 -2.74 5.78
CA MET A 57 3.95 -2.67 4.80
C MET A 57 4.49 -2.55 3.37
N LEU A 58 5.52 -1.73 3.16
CA LEU A 58 6.18 -1.58 1.85
C LEU A 58 6.87 -2.87 1.42
N GLN A 59 7.63 -3.51 2.32
CA GLN A 59 8.32 -4.79 2.04
C GLN A 59 7.34 -5.94 1.75
N LYS A 60 6.20 -6.01 2.44
CA LYS A 60 5.17 -7.04 2.17
C LYS A 60 4.55 -6.92 0.77
N SER A 61 4.58 -5.73 0.17
CA SER A 61 4.07 -5.51 -1.19
C SER A 61 4.99 -6.04 -2.29
N THR A 62 6.30 -6.15 -2.04
CA THR A 62 7.29 -6.60 -3.03
C THR A 62 7.44 -8.12 -3.11
N PHE A 63 6.84 -8.89 -2.18
CA PHE A 63 6.99 -10.35 -2.12
C PHE A 63 5.68 -11.15 -2.29
N LYS A 64 4.55 -10.50 -2.64
CA LYS A 64 3.32 -11.22 -3.01
C LYS A 64 3.23 -11.43 -4.51
N THR A 65 3.88 -12.48 -4.99
CA THR A 65 3.39 -13.26 -6.13
C THR A 65 2.27 -14.17 -5.61
N GLU A 66 1.17 -13.58 -5.17
CA GLU A 66 -0.07 -14.30 -4.91
C GLU A 66 -1.16 -13.62 -5.72
N LYS A 67 -1.86 -14.42 -6.54
CA LYS A 67 -2.89 -14.03 -7.50
C LYS A 67 -3.70 -12.83 -6.99
N PRO A 68 -3.93 -11.80 -7.81
CA PRO A 68 -4.64 -10.61 -7.36
C PRO A 68 -5.96 -11.03 -6.72
N LYS A 69 -6.13 -10.71 -5.43
CA LYS A 69 -7.48 -10.60 -4.87
C LYS A 69 -8.13 -9.52 -5.71
N VAL A 70 -8.93 -9.94 -6.68
CA VAL A 70 -9.73 -9.05 -7.50
C VAL A 70 -10.64 -8.37 -6.50
N SER A 71 -10.25 -7.16 -6.08
CA SER A 71 -11.19 -6.20 -5.53
C SER A 71 -12.14 -5.96 -6.69
N HIS A 72 -13.22 -6.73 -6.76
CA HIS A 72 -14.27 -6.46 -7.70
C HIS A 72 -14.62 -4.98 -7.49
N PRO A 73 -14.44 -4.10 -8.50
CA PRO A 73 -14.94 -2.75 -8.36
C PRO A 73 -16.39 -2.89 -7.93
N LYS A 74 -16.84 -2.11 -6.93
CA LYS A 74 -18.23 -2.10 -6.42
C LYS A 74 -19.16 -1.57 -7.51
N THR A 75 -19.22 -2.31 -8.60
CA THR A 75 -20.12 -2.17 -9.72
C THR A 75 -21.38 -2.90 -9.32
N LEU A 76 -22.51 -2.39 -9.79
CA LEU A 76 -23.80 -3.02 -9.52
C LEU A 76 -23.93 -4.40 -10.17
N ILE A 77 -23.02 -4.75 -11.09
CA ILE A 77 -23.11 -5.89 -12.01
C ILE A 77 -21.71 -6.51 -12.19
N SER A 78 -21.61 -7.84 -12.14
CA SER A 78 -20.36 -8.58 -12.35
C SER A 78 -19.94 -8.63 -13.84
N ASP A 79 -18.64 -8.83 -14.10
CA ASP A 79 -18.08 -8.94 -15.46
C ASP A 79 -18.76 -10.08 -16.26
N GLU A 80 -19.04 -11.21 -15.60
CA GLU A 80 -19.78 -12.34 -16.17
C GLU A 80 -21.21 -11.96 -16.62
N HIS A 81 -21.85 -11.06 -15.88
CA HIS A 81 -23.20 -10.60 -16.18
C HIS A 81 -23.22 -9.56 -17.31
N LEU A 82 -22.14 -8.80 -17.50
CA LEU A 82 -21.96 -7.94 -18.69
C LEU A 82 -21.77 -8.77 -19.96
N ASP A 83 -20.95 -9.83 -19.90
CA ASP A 83 -20.77 -10.76 -21.03
C ASP A 83 -22.11 -11.34 -21.50
N ALA A 84 -22.96 -11.78 -20.56
CA ALA A 84 -24.27 -12.35 -20.87
C ALA A 84 -25.23 -11.35 -21.55
N ILE A 85 -25.20 -10.06 -21.16
CA ILE A 85 -26.03 -9.01 -21.77
C ILE A 85 -25.60 -8.77 -23.22
N ILE A 86 -24.29 -8.73 -23.46
CA ILE A 86 -23.73 -8.47 -24.78
C ILE A 86 -24.05 -9.64 -25.72
N ASP A 87 -23.80 -10.88 -25.30
CA ASP A 87 -24.11 -12.07 -26.09
C ASP A 87 -25.62 -12.18 -26.41
N ARG A 88 -26.48 -11.77 -25.48
CA ARG A 88 -27.94 -11.72 -25.69
C ARG A 88 -28.37 -10.68 -26.74
N GLN A 89 -27.63 -9.58 -26.92
CA GLN A 89 -27.93 -8.60 -27.97
C GLN A 89 -27.51 -9.09 -29.36
N PHE A 90 -26.39 -9.78 -29.48
CA PHE A 90 -25.91 -10.29 -30.78
C PHE A 90 -26.68 -11.53 -31.27
N THR A 91 -27.18 -12.39 -30.37
CA THR A 91 -27.99 -13.57 -30.74
C THR A 91 -29.37 -13.24 -31.31
N LYS A 92 -29.92 -12.06 -30.98
CA LYS A 92 -31.16 -11.57 -31.61
C LYS A 92 -30.97 -11.12 -33.06
N SER A 93 -29.73 -10.84 -33.47
CA SER A 93 -29.42 -10.25 -34.78
C SER A 93 -28.90 -11.24 -35.83
N SER A 94 -28.41 -12.43 -35.45
CA SER A 94 -27.80 -13.35 -36.43
C SER A 94 -27.89 -14.81 -36.01
N LYS A 95 -28.66 -15.61 -36.76
CA LYS A 95 -28.47 -17.06 -36.86
C LYS A 95 -27.20 -17.33 -37.68
N ILE A 96 -26.01 -17.15 -37.11
CA ILE A 96 -24.76 -17.55 -37.76
C ILE A 96 -23.86 -18.25 -36.73
N SER A 97 -23.49 -19.48 -37.05
CA SER A 97 -22.69 -20.41 -36.26
C SER A 97 -21.35 -19.81 -35.82
N SER A 98 -21.13 -19.65 -34.52
CA SER A 98 -19.82 -19.25 -33.97
C SER A 98 -19.11 -20.45 -33.33
N SER A 99 -17.94 -20.79 -33.86
CA SER A 99 -16.94 -21.71 -33.30
C SER A 99 -16.59 -21.38 -31.83
N PRO A 100 -16.23 -22.38 -30.99
CA PRO A 100 -15.94 -22.17 -29.57
C PRO A 100 -14.67 -21.32 -29.39
N ARG A 101 -14.86 -20.01 -29.16
CA ARG A 101 -13.76 -19.10 -28.80
C ARG A 101 -13.48 -19.19 -27.30
N LYS A 102 -12.19 -19.24 -26.94
CA LYS A 102 -11.75 -19.16 -25.53
C LYS A 102 -12.30 -17.86 -24.92
N LYS A 103 -13.15 -17.99 -23.88
CA LYS A 103 -13.90 -16.88 -23.29
C LYS A 103 -12.94 -15.92 -22.56
N LYS A 104 -12.64 -14.78 -23.18
CA LYS A 104 -12.04 -13.62 -22.51
C LYS A 104 -13.17 -12.70 -22.07
N THR A 105 -13.09 -12.20 -20.84
CA THR A 105 -14.14 -11.32 -20.29
C THR A 105 -14.23 -10.00 -21.04
N PHE A 106 -15.37 -9.32 -20.93
CA PHE A 106 -15.61 -8.03 -21.56
C PHE A 106 -14.47 -7.03 -21.31
N LEU A 107 -14.08 -6.85 -20.05
CA LEU A 107 -12.99 -5.93 -19.69
C LEU A 107 -11.66 -6.36 -20.32
N ALA A 108 -11.35 -7.64 -20.30
CA ALA A 108 -10.14 -8.17 -20.95
C ALA A 108 -10.13 -7.87 -22.46
N ARG A 109 -11.29 -7.79 -23.11
CA ARG A 109 -11.41 -7.47 -24.54
C ARG A 109 -11.20 -5.98 -24.85
N ILE A 110 -11.68 -5.10 -23.96
CA ILE A 110 -11.53 -3.64 -24.12
C ILE A 110 -10.08 -3.20 -23.90
N PHE A 111 -9.40 -3.81 -22.93
CA PHE A 111 -8.07 -3.37 -22.50
C PHE A 111 -6.90 -4.22 -23.03
N SER A 112 -7.12 -5.21 -23.90
CA SER A 112 -6.05 -6.05 -24.48
C SER A 112 -5.37 -5.45 -25.71
N ARG A 113 -5.23 -4.14 -25.79
CA ARG A 113 -4.77 -3.44 -27.00
C ARG A 113 -3.27 -3.21 -27.01
#